data_AF-A0A954FPA6-F1
#
_entry.id   AF-A0A954FPA6-F1
#
_cell.length_a   1.000
_cell.length_b   1.000
_cell.length_c   1.000
_cell.angle_alpha   90.00
_cell.angle_beta   90.00
_cell.angle_gamma   90.00
#
_symmetry.space_group_name_H-M   'P 1'
#
loop_
_entity.id
_entity.type
_entity.pdbx_description
1 polymer ?
#
loop_
_entity_poly.entity_id
_entity_poly.type
_entity_poly.pdbx_seq_one_letter_code
_entity_poly.pdbx_strand_id
1 'polypeptide(L)'
;MSKTSLWNDESGVILSAEIVLIGTILVLGMIVGLVELQCAIVAELSDISSAIGNLDQSYMVSGMASAKGNGRWKARTYGASYSDRADTCDCDLNLTLVCSDNGEVNK
;
A
#
# COMPACT_ATOMS: atom_id res chain seq x y z
N MET A 1 -25.28 -61.83 -22.12
CA MET A 1 -25.17 -60.51 -21.46
C MET A 1 -24.11 -60.62 -20.38
N SER A 2 -22.92 -60.09 -20.67
CA SER A 2 -21.66 -60.28 -19.92
C SER A 2 -21.75 -59.67 -18.52
N LYS A 3 -21.78 -60.50 -17.48
CA LYS A 3 -21.76 -60.10 -16.06
C LYS A 3 -20.37 -59.73 -15.54
N THR A 4 -19.32 -59.97 -16.32
CA THR A 4 -17.92 -59.76 -15.91
C THR A 4 -17.41 -58.36 -16.17
N SER A 5 -18.11 -57.56 -16.99
CA SER A 5 -17.71 -56.17 -17.28
C SER A 5 -17.98 -55.19 -16.13
N LEU A 6 -18.95 -55.48 -15.25
CA LEU A 6 -19.31 -54.58 -14.15
C LEU A 6 -18.25 -54.55 -13.03
N TRP A 7 -17.57 -55.67 -12.79
CA TRP A 7 -16.55 -55.79 -11.75
C TRP A 7 -15.20 -55.18 -12.14
N ASN A 8 -14.98 -54.97 -13.45
CA ASN A 8 -13.75 -54.35 -13.96
C ASN A 8 -13.90 -52.84 -14.22
N ASP A 9 -15.11 -52.29 -14.05
CA ASP A 9 -15.43 -50.87 -14.21
C ASP A 9 -15.24 -50.08 -12.90
N GLU A 10 -15.15 -50.76 -11.76
CA GLU A 10 -14.94 -50.12 -10.45
C GLU A 10 -13.50 -49.60 -10.24
N SER A 11 -12.53 -50.09 -11.02
CA SER A 11 -11.15 -49.56 -10.97
C SER A 11 -11.06 -48.11 -11.44
N GLY A 12 -11.96 -47.63 -12.30
CA GLY A 12 -12.04 -46.22 -12.70
C GLY A 12 -12.73 -45.32 -11.66
N VAL A 13 -13.72 -45.86 -10.93
CA VAL A 13 -14.47 -45.14 -9.89
C VAL A 13 -13.58 -44.80 -8.69
N ILE A 14 -12.73 -45.74 -8.26
CA ILE A 14 -11.80 -45.57 -7.13
C ILE A 14 -10.72 -44.52 -7.43
N LEU A 15 -10.16 -44.51 -8.65
CA LEU A 15 -9.19 -43.50 -9.11
C LEU A 15 -9.81 -42.11 -9.31
N SER A 16 -11.12 -42.02 -9.62
CA SER A 16 -11.80 -40.74 -9.82
C SER A 16 -12.19 -40.04 -8.51
N ALA A 17 -12.65 -40.81 -7.52
CA ALA A 17 -13.09 -40.26 -6.24
C ALA A 17 -11.93 -39.63 -5.46
N GLU A 18 -10.74 -40.23 -5.54
CA GLU A 18 -9.54 -39.77 -4.83
C GLU A 18 -8.98 -38.46 -5.41
N ILE A 19 -8.95 -38.31 -6.74
CA ILE A 19 -8.52 -37.05 -7.38
C ILE A 19 -9.56 -35.94 -7.18
N VAL A 20 -10.86 -36.26 -7.16
CA VAL A 20 -11.91 -35.28 -6.82
C VAL A 20 -11.77 -34.82 -5.37
N LEU A 21 -11.46 -35.72 -4.44
CA LEU A 21 -11.20 -35.38 -3.04
C LEU A 21 -9.98 -34.45 -2.91
N ILE A 22 -8.85 -34.80 -3.52
CA ILE A 22 -7.63 -33.98 -3.50
C ILE A 22 -7.86 -32.63 -4.20
N GLY A 23 -8.56 -32.64 -5.34
CA GLY A 23 -8.88 -31.44 -6.10
C GLY A 23 -9.75 -30.46 -5.33
N THR A 24 -10.75 -30.95 -4.60
CA THR A 24 -11.59 -30.09 -3.75
C THR A 24 -10.80 -29.53 -2.55
N ILE A 25 -9.94 -30.33 -1.91
CA ILE A 25 -9.06 -29.84 -0.84
C ILE A 25 -8.08 -28.78 -1.36
N LEU A 26 -7.52 -28.99 -2.55
CA LEU A 26 -6.60 -28.03 -3.19
C LEU A 26 -7.32 -26.72 -3.53
N VAL A 27 -8.52 -26.77 -4.10
CA VAL A 27 -9.33 -25.58 -4.40
C VAL A 27 -9.68 -24.83 -3.11
N LEU A 28 -10.12 -25.53 -2.06
CA LEU A 28 -10.42 -24.91 -0.77
C LEU A 28 -9.17 -24.27 -0.15
N GLY A 29 -8.02 -24.96 -0.20
CA GLY A 29 -6.74 -24.44 0.27
C GLY A 29 -6.28 -23.21 -0.50
N MET A 30 -6.47 -23.17 -1.82
CA MET A 30 -6.15 -22.00 -2.64
C MET A 30 -7.09 -20.83 -2.36
N ILE A 31 -8.38 -21.06 -2.15
CA ILE A 31 -9.33 -19.98 -1.82
C ILE A 31 -8.92 -19.31 -0.50
N VAL A 32 -8.70 -20.10 0.56
CA VAL A 32 -8.27 -19.56 1.85
C VAL A 32 -6.91 -18.89 1.73
N GLY A 33 -5.95 -19.52 1.04
CA GLY A 33 -4.62 -18.94 0.82
C GLY A 33 -4.66 -17.60 0.05
N LEU A 34 -5.55 -17.46 -0.93
CA LEU A 34 -5.69 -16.22 -1.70
C LEU A 34 -6.37 -15.11 -0.90
N VAL A 35 -7.32 -15.47 -0.02
CA VAL A 35 -7.95 -14.51 0.91
C VAL A 35 -6.92 -13.96 1.89
N GLU A 36 -6.10 -14.83 2.49
CA GLU A 36 -5.03 -14.40 3.41
C GLU A 36 -4.00 -13.53 2.69
N LEU A 37 -3.62 -13.89 1.46
CA LEU A 37 -2.71 -13.08 0.63
C LEU A 37 -3.32 -11.69 0.38
N GLN A 38 -4.59 -11.61 0.00
CA GLN A 38 -5.27 -10.32 -0.20
C GLN A 38 -5.24 -9.48 1.08
N CYS A 39 -5.62 -10.05 2.23
CA CYS A 39 -5.60 -9.35 3.51
C CYS A 39 -4.20 -8.84 3.85
N ALA A 40 -3.17 -9.66 3.66
CA ALA A 40 -1.78 -9.27 3.89
C ALA A 40 -1.35 -8.11 2.97
N ILE A 41 -1.65 -8.19 1.67
CA ILE A 41 -1.32 -7.11 0.72
C ILE A 41 -2.04 -5.80 1.09
N VAL A 42 -3.33 -5.86 1.45
CA VAL A 42 -4.10 -4.66 1.82
C VAL A 42 -3.55 -4.03 3.10
N ALA A 43 -3.15 -4.84 4.08
CA ALA A 43 -2.52 -4.34 5.30
C ALA A 43 -1.18 -3.62 4.98
N GLU A 44 -0.30 -4.25 4.20
CA GLU A 44 0.98 -3.64 3.81
C GLU A 44 0.79 -2.37 2.98
N LEU A 45 -0.17 -2.33 2.05
CA LEU A 45 -0.50 -1.14 1.28
C LEU A 45 -1.03 -0.01 2.18
N SER A 46 -1.80 -0.35 3.21
CA SER A 46 -2.26 0.62 4.22
C SER A 46 -1.08 1.21 4.99
N ASP A 47 -0.12 0.37 5.39
CA ASP A 47 1.09 0.82 6.10
C ASP A 47 2.00 1.66 5.20
N ILE A 48 2.17 1.28 3.93
CA ILE A 48 2.87 2.10 2.91
C ILE A 48 2.18 3.44 2.72
N SER A 49 0.84 3.46 2.63
CA SER A 49 0.10 4.71 2.45
C SER A 49 0.34 5.65 3.64
N SER A 50 0.31 5.11 4.86
CA SER A 50 0.58 5.87 6.08
C SER A 50 2.02 6.39 6.11
N ALA A 51 2.99 5.57 5.67
CA ALA A 51 4.39 6.00 5.58
C ALA A 51 4.58 7.15 4.58
N ILE A 52 3.90 7.12 3.43
CA ILE A 52 3.96 8.17 2.42
C ILE A 52 3.29 9.47 2.91
N GLY A 53 2.15 9.37 3.61
CA GLY A 53 1.47 10.53 4.19
C GLY A 53 2.27 11.23 5.31
N ASN A 54 3.15 10.50 6.01
CA ASN A 54 4.00 11.07 7.05
C ASN A 54 5.32 11.69 6.53
N LEU A 55 5.48 11.84 5.21
CA LEU A 55 6.67 12.46 4.63
C LEU A 55 6.58 13.99 4.71
N ASP A 56 7.41 14.60 5.55
CA ASP A 56 7.61 16.07 5.59
C ASP A 56 8.29 16.55 4.30
N GLN A 57 7.63 17.46 3.58
CA GLN A 57 8.05 18.08 2.33
C GLN A 57 8.67 19.49 2.53
N SER A 58 8.97 19.89 3.77
CA SER A 58 9.61 21.16 4.10
C SER A 58 11.10 21.20 3.75
N TYR A 59 11.58 22.37 3.32
CA TYR A 59 13.01 22.61 3.10
C TYR A 59 13.45 24.02 3.52
N MET A 60 14.72 24.15 3.91
CA MET A 60 15.33 25.45 4.24
C MET A 60 16.76 25.56 3.75
N VAL A 61 17.06 26.66 3.05
CA VAL A 61 18.37 27.04 2.53
C VAL A 61 18.73 28.44 3.03
N SER A 62 19.87 28.56 3.71
CA SER A 62 20.33 29.84 4.25
C SER A 62 21.04 30.70 3.19
N GLY A 63 20.79 32.01 3.23
CA GLY A 63 21.52 32.99 2.43
C GLY A 63 22.84 33.39 3.08
N MET A 64 23.80 33.84 2.29
CA MET A 64 25.12 34.30 2.75
C MET A 64 25.30 35.77 2.40
N ALA A 65 25.75 36.59 3.36
CA ALA A 65 26.05 37.99 3.12
C ALA A 65 27.40 38.38 3.71
N SER A 66 28.19 39.14 2.95
CA SER A 66 29.44 39.74 3.37
C SER A 66 29.30 41.25 3.36
N ALA A 67 29.47 41.89 4.52
CA ALA A 67 29.35 43.34 4.66
C ALA A 67 30.69 44.07 4.39
N LYS A 68 30.58 45.31 3.93
CA LYS A 68 31.64 46.32 3.87
C LYS A 68 31.28 47.42 4.86
N GLY A 69 32.29 48.14 5.38
CA GLY A 69 32.06 49.32 6.22
C GLY A 69 31.12 50.34 5.56
N ASN A 70 30.44 51.14 6.38
CA ASN A 70 29.38 52.09 6.00
C ASN A 70 28.11 51.44 5.40
N GLY A 71 27.69 50.27 5.90
CA GLY A 71 26.38 49.69 5.56
C GLY A 71 26.24 49.16 4.13
N ARG A 72 27.36 48.95 3.43
CA ARG A 72 27.39 48.42 2.05
C ARG A 72 27.64 46.92 2.07
N TRP A 73 27.20 46.19 1.04
CA TRP A 73 27.41 44.74 0.92
C TRP A 73 28.47 44.45 -0.14
N LYS A 74 29.39 43.50 0.13
CA LYS A 74 30.38 42.99 -0.83
C LYS A 74 29.79 41.86 -1.68
N ALA A 75 28.99 41.02 -1.04
CA ALA A 75 28.24 39.92 -1.66
C ALA A 75 27.03 39.63 -0.78
N ARG A 76 25.91 39.25 -1.40
CA ARG A 76 24.70 38.85 -0.70
C ARG A 76 23.95 37.84 -1.57
N THR A 77 23.62 36.70 -1.01
CA THR A 77 22.66 35.73 -1.54
C THR A 77 21.48 35.65 -0.59
N TYR A 78 20.28 35.53 -1.14
CA TYR A 78 19.07 35.35 -0.35
C TYR A 78 18.85 33.85 -0.10
N GLY A 79 18.39 33.51 1.10
CA GLY A 79 17.95 32.15 1.41
C GLY A 79 16.59 31.86 0.77
N ALA A 80 16.21 30.58 0.78
CA ALA A 80 14.90 30.12 0.38
C ALA A 80 14.41 29.08 1.38
N SER A 81 13.14 29.13 1.75
CA SER A 81 12.52 28.14 2.61
C SER A 81 11.09 27.91 2.18
N TYR A 82 10.66 26.66 2.27
CA TYR A 82 9.28 26.26 2.17
C TYR A 82 8.96 25.44 3.41
N SER A 83 7.92 25.84 4.12
CA SER A 83 7.31 25.02 5.16
C SER A 83 6.04 24.47 4.55
N ASP A 84 5.94 23.16 4.44
CA ASP A 84 4.62 22.56 4.31
C ASP A 84 3.84 22.86 5.60
N ARG A 85 2.52 23.01 5.45
CA ARG A 85 1.63 23.16 6.59
C ARG A 85 0.90 21.84 6.68
N ALA A 86 0.99 21.21 7.85
CA ALA A 86 0.21 20.02 8.15
C ALA A 86 -1.27 20.26 7.79
N ASP A 87 -1.78 19.49 6.84
CA ASP A 87 -3.18 19.53 6.45
C ASP A 87 -4.00 18.50 7.26
N THR A 88 -5.29 18.34 6.94
CA THR A 88 -6.20 17.45 7.69
C THR A 88 -5.78 15.97 7.55
N CYS A 89 -4.83 15.66 6.67
CA CYS A 89 -4.39 14.30 6.30
C CYS A 89 -3.00 13.95 6.85
N ASP A 90 -2.25 14.93 7.37
CA ASP A 90 -0.85 14.77 7.83
C ASP A 90 -0.68 14.28 9.28
N CYS A 91 -1.75 14.11 10.05
CA CYS A 91 -1.66 13.81 11.50
C CYS A 91 -2.64 12.74 12.02
N ASP A 92 -3.36 12.01 11.15
CA ASP A 92 -4.25 10.94 11.60
C ASP A 92 -3.52 9.57 11.59
N LEU A 93 -3.59 8.84 12.71
CA LEU A 93 -3.05 7.49 12.85
C LEU A 93 -3.78 6.46 11.98
N ASN A 94 -4.96 6.81 11.45
CA ASN A 94 -5.68 6.03 10.46
C ASN A 94 -5.86 6.88 9.21
N LEU A 95 -4.85 6.86 8.33
CA LEU A 95 -4.89 7.51 7.01
C LEU A 95 -6.08 7.01 6.20
N THR A 96 -7.23 7.66 6.34
CA THR A 96 -8.36 7.46 5.45
C THR A 96 -8.05 8.28 4.20
N LEU A 97 -7.75 7.61 3.09
CA LEU A 97 -7.50 8.20 1.75
C LEU A 97 -8.68 9.04 1.20
N VAL A 98 -9.72 9.29 1.98
CA VAL A 98 -10.83 10.18 1.64
C VAL A 98 -10.74 11.43 2.50
N CYS A 99 -9.77 12.28 2.16
CA CYS A 99 -9.83 13.70 2.48
C CYS A 99 -10.85 14.35 1.52
N SER A 100 -12.14 14.09 1.72
CA SER A 100 -13.20 14.84 1.02
C SER A 100 -13.38 16.17 1.72
N ASP A 101 -12.65 17.14 1.20
CA ASP A 101 -12.55 18.49 1.71
C ASP A 101 -13.70 19.42 1.25
N ASN A 102 -14.22 20.26 2.17
CA ASN A 102 -15.02 21.46 1.87
C ASN A 102 -14.43 22.76 2.49
N GLY A 103 -13.25 22.70 3.11
CA GLY A 103 -12.58 23.77 3.88
C GLY A 103 -11.13 24.08 3.47
N GLU A 104 -10.51 23.31 2.58
CA GLU A 104 -9.40 23.66 1.69
C GLU A 104 -9.87 24.28 0.36
N VAL A 105 -11.16 24.23 0.03
CA VAL A 105 -11.77 25.04 -1.05
C VAL A 105 -11.95 26.53 -0.69
N ASN A 106 -11.66 26.94 0.55
CA ASN A 106 -11.89 28.30 1.04
C ASN A 106 -10.72 28.92 1.85
N LYS A 107 -9.48 28.45 1.65
CA LYS A 107 -8.27 29.11 2.17
C LYS A 107 -7.30 29.48 1.05
#